data_AF-A0AAW5UDC5-F1
#
_entry.id   AF-A0AAW5UDC5-F1
#
_cell.length_a   1.000
_cell.length_b   1.000
_cell.length_c   1.000
_cell.angle_alpha   90.00
_cell.angle_beta   90.00
_cell.angle_gamma   90.00
#
_symmetry.space_group_name_H-M   'P 1'
#
loop_
_entity.id
_entity.type
_entity.pdbx_description
1 polymer ?
#
loop_
_entity_poly.entity_id
_entity_poly.type
_entity_poly.pdbx_seq_one_letter_code
_entity_poly.pdbx_strand_id
1 'polypeptide(L)'
;MNTERKRGGRIPKLNPKSHHVMLRFDDDEWMKFLVMYEQTDVKAKAVFAKARIFGEPFKVLRKDKTLVEYYTKLSSFHSQYRMIGNNYNQVVKELRCHFSEKKAMALLYKLENCTRELVSLTREIVELTRKFEERWSQR
;
A
#
# COMPACT_ATOMS: atom_id res chain seq x y z
N MET A 1 27.39 57.80 -28.67
CA MET A 1 27.75 57.77 -27.23
C MET A 1 27.58 56.35 -26.74
N ASN A 2 28.71 55.73 -26.38
CA ASN A 2 28.81 54.38 -25.87
C ASN A 2 28.24 54.35 -24.44
N THR A 3 27.19 53.57 -24.18
CA THR A 3 26.72 53.30 -22.82
C THR A 3 26.81 51.81 -22.57
N GLU A 4 27.96 51.40 -22.03
CA GLU A 4 28.19 50.05 -21.56
C GLU A 4 27.08 49.65 -20.58
N ARG A 5 26.22 48.72 -21.00
CA ARG A 5 25.18 48.15 -20.15
C ARG A 5 25.86 47.31 -19.08
N LYS A 6 25.65 47.69 -17.81
CA LYS A 6 26.08 46.92 -16.62
C LYS A 6 25.69 45.44 -16.81
N ARG A 7 26.69 44.56 -16.84
CA ARG A 7 26.53 43.09 -16.94
C ARG A 7 26.11 42.50 -15.59
N GLY A 8 25.00 42.97 -15.05
CA GLY A 8 24.45 42.51 -13.77
C GLY A 8 22.94 42.63 -13.77
N GLY A 9 22.25 41.51 -13.60
CA GLY A 9 20.79 41.45 -13.58
C GLY A 9 20.23 40.33 -14.47
N ARG A 10 18.93 40.08 -14.33
CA ARG A 10 18.23 39.08 -15.14
C ARG A 10 18.28 39.51 -16.61
N ILE A 11 18.67 38.59 -17.50
CA ILE A 11 18.70 38.81 -18.94
C ILE A 11 17.33 39.36 -19.39
N PRO A 12 17.27 40.54 -20.04
CA PRO A 12 16.02 41.09 -20.55
C PRO A 12 15.37 40.13 -21.54
N LYS A 13 14.05 39.91 -21.39
CA LYS A 13 13.30 39.10 -22.35
C LYS A 13 13.23 39.84 -23.69
N LEU A 14 13.35 39.10 -24.80
CA LEU A 14 13.27 39.65 -26.16
C LEU A 14 11.99 40.48 -26.37
N ASN A 15 10.86 40.00 -25.83
CA ASN A 15 9.56 40.67 -25.86
C ASN A 15 9.00 40.83 -24.43
N PRO A 16 9.23 41.97 -23.75
CA PRO A 16 8.63 42.23 -22.45
C PRO A 16 7.12 42.48 -22.59
N LYS A 17 6.32 41.93 -21.66
CA LYS A 17 4.88 42.23 -21.59
C LYS A 17 4.70 43.59 -20.92
N SER A 18 4.49 44.64 -21.71
CA SER A 18 4.36 46.04 -21.27
C SER A 18 2.93 46.47 -20.92
N HIS A 19 1.93 45.94 -21.63
CA HIS A 19 0.53 46.31 -21.48
C HIS A 19 -0.19 45.42 -20.46
N HIS A 20 -1.00 46.02 -19.61
CA HIS A 20 -1.87 45.32 -18.66
C HIS A 20 -3.33 45.68 -18.93
N VAL A 21 -4.22 44.70 -18.75
CA VAL A 21 -5.67 44.86 -18.85
C VAL A 21 -6.27 44.32 -17.56
N MET A 22 -7.13 45.12 -16.93
CA MET A 22 -7.87 44.69 -15.74
C MET A 22 -9.16 44.01 -16.17
N LEU A 23 -9.37 42.76 -15.74
CA LEU A 23 -10.61 42.03 -15.91
C LEU A 23 -11.38 42.11 -14.59
N ARG A 24 -12.61 42.62 -14.64
CA ARG A 24 -13.55 42.59 -13.52
C ARG A 24 -14.68 41.62 -13.87
N PHE A 25 -15.08 40.82 -12.91
CA PHE A 25 -16.12 39.82 -13.06
C PHE A 25 -17.21 40.11 -12.03
N ASP A 26 -18.46 39.88 -12.42
CA ASP A 26 -19.56 39.74 -11.47
C ASP A 26 -19.50 38.34 -10.81
N ASP A 27 -20.23 38.14 -9.71
CA ASP A 27 -20.14 36.89 -8.92
C ASP A 27 -20.43 35.63 -9.74
N ASP A 28 -21.45 35.67 -10.60
CA ASP A 28 -21.82 34.57 -11.49
C ASP A 28 -20.76 34.28 -12.55
N GLU A 29 -20.14 35.33 -13.10
CA GLU A 29 -19.08 35.21 -14.09
C GLU A 29 -17.80 34.66 -13.46
N TRP A 30 -17.51 35.07 -12.22
CA TRP A 30 -16.39 34.59 -11.44
C TRP A 30 -16.52 33.10 -11.13
N MET A 31 -17.72 32.64 -10.74
CA MET A 31 -17.98 31.21 -10.52
C MET A 31 -17.76 30.39 -11.80
N LYS A 32 -18.30 30.84 -12.94
CA LYS A 32 -18.09 30.17 -14.23
C LYS A 32 -16.60 30.13 -14.61
N PHE A 33 -15.87 31.22 -14.37
CA PHE A 33 -14.43 31.28 -14.61
C PHE A 33 -13.64 30.30 -13.74
N LEU A 34 -13.98 30.20 -12.44
CA LEU A 34 -13.33 29.27 -11.52
C LEU A 34 -13.55 27.81 -11.91
N VAL A 35 -14.79 27.44 -12.25
CA VAL A 35 -15.12 26.07 -12.69
C VAL A 35 -14.31 25.69 -13.94
N MET A 36 -14.15 26.61 -14.89
CA MET A 36 -13.32 26.37 -16.07
C MET A 36 -11.82 26.31 -15.73
N TYR A 37 -11.35 27.15 -14.82
CA TYR A 37 -9.95 27.19 -14.40
C TYR A 37 -9.51 25.91 -13.67
N GLU A 38 -10.36 25.37 -12.78
CA GLU A 38 -10.07 24.13 -12.04
C GLU A 38 -9.90 22.89 -12.93
N GLN A 39 -10.50 22.92 -14.12
CA GLN A 39 -10.34 21.86 -15.12
C GLN A 39 -9.02 21.95 -15.91
N THR A 40 -8.23 23.00 -15.68
CA THR A 40 -6.95 23.23 -16.35
C THR A 40 -5.77 23.09 -15.39
N ASP A 41 -4.61 22.70 -15.92
CA ASP A 41 -3.35 22.60 -15.16
C ASP A 41 -2.54 23.92 -15.20
N VAL A 42 -3.19 25.03 -15.56
CA VAL A 42 -2.52 26.33 -15.71
C VAL A 42 -2.31 26.96 -14.33
N LYS A 43 -1.05 27.23 -13.97
CA LYS A 43 -0.69 27.77 -12.65
C LYS A 43 -1.20 29.18 -12.34
N ALA A 44 -1.59 29.95 -13.36
CA ALA A 44 -1.98 31.35 -13.20
C ALA A 44 -3.28 31.69 -13.94
N LYS A 45 -4.25 32.25 -13.22
CA LYS A 45 -5.57 32.68 -13.75
C LYS A 45 -5.45 33.64 -14.95
N ALA A 46 -4.50 34.58 -14.92
CA ALA A 46 -4.29 35.52 -16.03
C ALA A 46 -3.79 34.85 -17.31
N VAL A 47 -3.01 33.76 -17.18
CA VAL A 47 -2.55 32.98 -18.35
C VAL A 47 -3.73 32.23 -18.94
N PHE A 48 -4.60 31.67 -18.10
CA PHE A 48 -5.83 31.01 -18.53
C PHE A 48 -6.79 31.99 -19.23
N ALA A 49 -7.03 33.17 -18.65
CA ALA A 49 -7.86 34.21 -19.26
C ALA A 49 -7.31 34.66 -20.63
N LYS A 50 -5.99 34.83 -20.73
CA LYS A 50 -5.33 35.19 -22.00
C LYS A 50 -5.53 34.09 -23.05
N ALA A 51 -5.26 32.84 -22.72
CA ALA A 51 -5.43 31.71 -23.65
C ALA A 51 -6.88 31.59 -24.15
N ARG A 52 -7.85 31.87 -23.27
CA ARG A 52 -9.29 31.86 -23.60
C ARG A 52 -9.69 32.99 -24.56
N ILE A 53 -9.19 34.21 -24.34
CA ILE A 53 -9.48 35.37 -25.20
C ILE A 53 -8.86 35.22 -26.59
N PHE A 54 -7.65 34.66 -26.68
CA PHE A 54 -6.93 34.48 -27.95
C PHE A 54 -7.22 33.15 -28.66
N GLY A 55 -8.22 32.38 -28.18
CA GLY A 55 -8.70 31.18 -28.87
C GLY A 55 -7.70 30.03 -28.96
N GLU A 56 -6.71 29.98 -28.06
CA GLU A 56 -5.73 28.88 -28.04
C GLU A 56 -6.44 27.55 -27.72
N PRO A 57 -6.14 26.45 -28.45
CA PRO A 57 -6.73 25.14 -28.18
C PRO A 57 -6.29 24.66 -26.81
N PHE A 58 -7.25 24.47 -25.89
CA PHE A 58 -6.99 24.03 -24.53
C PHE A 58 -7.29 22.54 -24.37
N LYS A 59 -6.40 21.83 -23.68
CA LYS A 59 -6.56 20.41 -23.36
C LYS A 59 -7.15 20.29 -21.95
N VAL A 60 -8.43 19.93 -21.86
CA VAL A 60 -9.05 19.58 -20.58
C VAL A 60 -8.57 18.19 -20.18
N LEU A 61 -7.76 18.10 -19.14
CA LEU A 61 -7.36 16.82 -18.55
C LEU A 61 -8.43 16.40 -17.54
N ARG A 62 -9.48 15.72 -18.00
CA ARG A 62 -10.42 15.04 -17.10
C ARG A 62 -9.67 13.88 -16.44
N LYS A 63 -9.29 14.04 -15.16
CA LYS A 63 -8.80 12.92 -14.35
C LYS A 63 -10.02 12.16 -13.83
N ASP A 64 -10.25 10.97 -14.35
CA ASP A 64 -11.24 10.04 -13.80
C ASP A 64 -10.78 9.61 -12.40
N LYS A 65 -11.34 10.25 -11.37
CA LYS A 65 -11.00 10.00 -9.96
C LYS A 65 -11.17 8.51 -9.60
N THR A 66 -12.15 7.85 -10.19
CA THR A 66 -12.45 6.42 -10.01
C THR A 66 -11.30 5.52 -10.46
N LEU A 67 -10.63 5.86 -11.56
CA LEU A 67 -9.51 5.08 -12.10
C LEU A 67 -8.26 5.20 -11.19
N VAL A 68 -8.02 6.40 -10.66
CA VAL A 68 -6.90 6.66 -9.72
C VAL A 68 -7.12 5.90 -8.41
N GLU A 69 -8.33 5.92 -7.88
CA GLU A 69 -8.70 5.14 -6.69
C GLU A 69 -8.55 3.64 -6.93
N TYR A 70 -8.95 3.14 -8.11
CA TYR A 70 -8.77 1.74 -8.49
C TYR A 70 -7.30 1.32 -8.49
N TYR A 71 -6.42 2.06 -9.18
CA TYR A 71 -4.98 1.76 -9.19
C TYR A 71 -4.34 1.85 -7.81
N THR A 72 -4.80 2.78 -6.98
CA THR A 72 -4.31 2.92 -5.60
C THR A 72 -4.68 1.69 -4.76
N LYS A 73 -5.92 1.20 -4.87
CA LYS A 73 -6.37 -0.03 -4.22
C LYS A 73 -5.60 -1.25 -4.72
N LEU A 74 -5.39 -1.37 -6.04
CA LEU A 74 -4.63 -2.47 -6.63
C LEU A 74 -3.17 -2.49 -6.16
N SER A 75 -2.54 -1.32 -6.08
CA SER A 75 -1.17 -1.19 -5.56
C SER A 75 -1.09 -1.57 -4.07
N SER A 76 -2.09 -1.18 -3.27
CA SER A 76 -2.18 -1.58 -1.86
C SER A 76 -2.28 -3.10 -1.72
N PHE A 77 -3.13 -3.74 -2.54
CA PHE A 77 -3.31 -5.18 -2.53
C PHE A 77 -2.02 -5.94 -2.91
N HIS A 78 -1.30 -5.44 -3.91
CA HIS A 78 0.00 -6.02 -4.29
C HIS A 78 1.03 -5.94 -3.15
N SER A 79 1.03 -4.83 -2.39
CA SER A 79 1.88 -4.69 -1.20
C SER A 79 1.54 -5.72 -0.11
N GLN A 80 0.24 -5.96 0.13
CA GLN A 80 -0.22 -6.98 1.08
C GLN A 80 0.24 -8.38 0.69
N TYR A 81 0.13 -8.77 -0.59
CA TYR A 81 0.63 -10.06 -1.05
C TYR A 81 2.13 -10.23 -0.84
N ARG A 82 2.91 -9.18 -1.10
CA ARG A 82 4.35 -9.20 -0.86
C ARG A 82 4.67 -9.39 0.62
N MET A 83 3.91 -8.75 1.50
CA MET A 83 4.07 -8.91 2.95
C MET A 83 3.79 -10.34 3.41
N ILE A 84 2.73 -10.97 2.89
CA ILE A 84 2.43 -12.39 3.15
C ILE A 84 3.58 -13.28 2.67
N GLY A 85 4.10 -13.05 1.45
CA GLY A 85 5.24 -13.80 0.92
C GLY A 85 6.51 -13.67 1.77
N ASN A 86 6.79 -12.46 2.29
CA ASN A 86 7.91 -12.23 3.19
C ASN A 86 7.74 -12.99 4.52
N ASN A 87 6.54 -12.94 5.12
CA ASN A 87 6.25 -13.66 6.36
C ASN A 87 6.41 -15.17 6.17
N TYR A 88 5.93 -15.73 5.04
CA TYR A 88 6.11 -17.13 4.71
C TYR A 88 7.60 -17.50 4.62
N ASN A 89 8.39 -16.72 3.86
CA ASN A 89 9.83 -16.95 3.75
C ASN A 89 10.54 -16.89 5.10
N GLN A 90 10.12 -15.98 5.98
CA GLN A 90 10.66 -15.88 7.32
C GLN A 90 10.34 -17.13 8.13
N VAL A 91 9.08 -17.58 8.15
CA VAL A 91 8.68 -18.81 8.87
C VAL A 91 9.42 -20.03 8.35
N VAL A 92 9.53 -20.20 7.02
CA VAL A 92 10.25 -21.32 6.42
C VAL A 92 11.75 -21.26 6.75
N LYS A 93 12.35 -20.07 6.74
CA LYS A 93 13.75 -19.88 7.09
C LYS A 93 14.00 -20.15 8.58
N GLU A 94 13.12 -19.69 9.46
CA GLU A 94 13.15 -19.97 10.89
C GLU A 94 13.03 -21.47 11.16
N LEU A 95 12.07 -22.15 10.52
CA LEU A 95 11.96 -23.61 10.54
C LEU A 95 13.26 -24.25 10.05
N ARG A 96 13.77 -23.88 8.87
CA ARG A 96 15.02 -24.47 8.35
C ARG A 96 16.23 -24.22 9.25
N CYS A 97 16.37 -23.05 9.84
CA CYS A 97 17.53 -22.67 10.65
C CYS A 97 17.45 -23.23 12.08
N HIS A 98 16.27 -23.24 12.68
CA HIS A 98 16.08 -23.61 14.08
C HIS A 98 15.55 -25.02 14.28
N PHE A 99 15.00 -25.68 13.26
CA PHE A 99 14.60 -27.08 13.27
C PHE A 99 15.78 -27.95 12.86
N SER A 100 16.67 -28.21 13.81
CA SER A 100 17.77 -29.15 13.62
C SER A 100 17.30 -30.59 13.82
N GLU A 101 17.95 -31.53 13.15
CA GLU A 101 17.73 -32.96 13.32
C GLU A 101 17.81 -33.38 14.80
N LYS A 102 18.70 -32.76 15.58
CA LYS A 102 18.80 -32.96 17.05
C LYS A 102 17.53 -32.54 17.80
N LYS A 103 16.89 -31.44 17.43
CA LYS A 103 15.63 -30.99 18.05
C LYS A 103 14.44 -31.85 17.62
N ALA A 104 14.40 -32.26 16.35
CA ALA A 104 13.40 -33.20 15.85
C ALA A 104 13.51 -34.55 16.58
N MET A 105 14.73 -35.07 16.73
CA MET A 105 15.02 -36.27 17.53
C MET A 105 14.65 -36.10 18.99
N ALA A 106 14.97 -34.96 19.63
CA ALA A 106 14.58 -34.72 21.02
C ALA A 106 13.06 -34.71 21.23
N LEU A 107 12.30 -34.18 20.28
CA LEU A 107 10.83 -34.23 20.30
C LEU A 107 10.32 -35.64 20.06
N LEU A 108 10.93 -36.40 19.14
CA LEU A 108 10.58 -37.80 18.89
C LEU A 108 10.83 -38.68 20.11
N TYR A 109 11.97 -38.53 20.80
CA TYR A 109 12.24 -39.28 22.03
C TYR A 109 11.24 -38.96 23.15
N LYS A 110 10.86 -37.69 23.31
CA LYS A 110 9.79 -37.31 24.26
C LYS A 110 8.46 -37.96 23.90
N LEU A 111 8.11 -37.97 22.62
CA LEU A 111 6.87 -38.59 22.13
C LEU A 111 6.88 -40.11 22.35
N GLU A 112 7.99 -40.78 22.07
CA GLU A 112 8.16 -42.22 22.29
C GLU A 112 7.97 -42.57 23.78
N ASN A 113 8.58 -41.80 24.69
CA ASN A 113 8.44 -42.02 26.12
C ASN A 113 7.00 -41.84 26.61
N CYS A 114 6.32 -40.76 26.20
CA CYS A 114 4.89 -40.58 26.53
C CYS A 114 4.02 -41.72 25.98
N THR A 115 4.34 -42.23 24.79
CA THR A 115 3.61 -43.36 24.21
C THR A 115 3.85 -44.65 24.99
N ARG A 116 5.07 -44.88 25.49
CA ARG A 116 5.40 -46.04 26.33
C ARG A 116 4.66 -45.98 27.68
N GLU A 117 4.58 -44.81 28.30
CA GLU A 117 3.79 -44.59 29.52
C GLU A 117 2.29 -44.85 29.27
N LEU A 118 1.75 -44.35 28.17
CA LEU A 118 0.36 -44.58 27.78
C LEU A 118 0.05 -46.08 27.61
N VAL A 119 0.95 -46.82 26.96
CA VAL A 119 0.81 -48.28 26.80
C VAL A 119 0.85 -48.99 28.16
N SER A 120 1.71 -48.57 29.09
CA SER A 120 1.76 -49.13 30.45
C SER A 120 0.43 -48.92 31.17
N LEU A 121 -0.06 -47.68 31.19
CA LEU A 121 -1.35 -47.33 31.79
C LEU A 121 -2.50 -48.12 31.15
N THR A 122 -2.48 -48.29 29.83
CA THR A 122 -3.52 -49.07 29.14
C THR A 122 -3.50 -50.54 29.57
N ARG A 123 -2.32 -51.12 29.80
CA ARG A 123 -2.21 -52.50 30.32
C ARG A 123 -2.74 -52.62 31.75
N GLU A 124 -2.42 -51.65 32.60
CA GLU A 124 -2.94 -51.60 33.98
C GLU A 124 -4.47 -51.47 34.00
N ILE A 125 -5.03 -50.63 33.13
CA ILE A 125 -6.48 -50.50 32.95
C ILE A 125 -7.09 -51.85 32.55
N VAL A 126 -6.55 -52.52 31.54
CA VAL A 126 -7.06 -53.83 31.09
C VAL A 126 -7.00 -54.87 32.20
N GLU A 127 -5.93 -54.92 32.97
CA GLU A 127 -5.78 -55.88 34.06
C GLU A 127 -6.74 -55.58 35.23
N LEU A 128 -6.94 -54.31 35.56
CA LEU A 128 -7.94 -53.87 36.53
C LEU A 128 -9.36 -54.21 36.06
N THR A 129 -9.69 -53.98 34.78
CA THR A 129 -10.97 -54.35 34.18
C THR A 129 -11.22 -55.86 34.31
N ARG A 130 -10.23 -56.69 33.99
CA ARG A 130 -10.34 -58.14 34.11
C ARG A 130 -10.56 -58.61 35.56
N LYS A 131 -9.81 -58.05 36.52
CA LYS A 131 -9.99 -58.34 37.96
C LYS A 131 -11.38 -57.92 38.46
N PHE A 132 -11.91 -56.82 37.92
CA PHE A 132 -13.25 -56.36 38.24
C PHE A 132 -14.32 -57.31 37.68
N GLU A 133 -14.21 -57.72 36.42
CA GLU A 133 -15.10 -58.72 35.79
C GLU A 133 -15.08 -60.06 36.54
N GLU A 134 -13.91 -60.58 36.89
CA GLU A 134 -13.77 -61.84 37.64
C GLU A 134 -14.45 -61.76 39.02
N ARG A 135 -14.34 -60.62 39.72
CA ARG A 135 -15.03 -60.40 41.01
C ARG A 135 -16.54 -60.24 40.88
N TRP A 136 -17.02 -59.65 39.79
CA TRP A 136 -18.44 -59.44 39.54
C TRP A 136 -19.15 -60.68 39.00
N SER A 137 -18.44 -61.55 38.27
CA SER A 137 -18.95 -62.82 37.75
C SER A 137 -19.02 -63.95 38.80
N GLN A 138 -18.42 -63.76 39.99
CA GLN A 138 -18.50 -64.69 41.12
C GLN A 138 -19.65 -64.37 42.10
N ARG A 139 -20.44 -63.32 41.83
CA ARG A 139 -21.73 -63.05 42.46
C ARG A 139 -22.85 -63.64 41.62
#